data_AF-A0A434W383-F1
#
_entry.id   AF-A0A434W383-F1
#
_cell.length_a   1.000
_cell.length_b   1.000
_cell.length_c   1.000
_cell.angle_alpha   90.00
_cell.angle_beta   90.00
_cell.angle_gamma   90.00
#
_symmetry.space_group_name_H-M   'P 1'
#
loop_
_entity.id
_entity.type
_entity.pdbx_description
1 polymer ?
#
loop_
_entity_poly.entity_id
_entity_poly.type
_entity_poly.pdbx_seq_one_letter_code
_entity_poly.pdbx_strand_id
1 'polypeptide(L)' 'MAETKRERELQLQAAKEFRVQFLMKETGITEAQARELVGMIGLDASSLLREARLLRKKK' A
#
# COMPACT_ATOMS: atom_id res chain seq x y z
N MET A 1 17.94 -18.22 -16.16
CA MET A 1 16.92 -17.15 -16.27
C MET A 1 16.84 -16.41 -14.94
N ALA A 2 17.68 -15.38 -14.74
CA ALA A 2 17.74 -14.60 -13.50
C ALA A 2 16.99 -13.25 -13.60
N GLU A 3 16.60 -12.85 -14.81
CA GLU A 3 15.85 -11.62 -15.10
C GLU A 3 14.45 -11.64 -14.48
N THR A 4 13.78 -12.80 -14.50
CA THR A 4 12.40 -12.96 -14.02
C THR A 4 12.18 -12.68 -12.53
N LYS A 5 13.21 -12.83 -11.68
CA LYS A 5 13.05 -12.56 -10.23
C LYS A 5 13.15 -11.07 -9.92
N ARG A 6 14.14 -10.38 -10.50
CA ARG A 6 14.36 -8.94 -10.30
C ARG A 6 13.21 -8.12 -10.88
N GLU A 7 12.70 -8.50 -12.06
CA GLU A 7 11.55 -7.83 -12.68
C GLU A 7 10.29 -7.93 -11.83
N ARG A 8 10.03 -9.12 -11.24
CA ARG A 8 8.90 -9.30 -10.32
C ARG A 8 9.04 -8.46 -9.06
N GLU A 9 10.23 -8.36 -8.50
CA GLU A 9 10.49 -7.51 -7.32
C GLU A 9 10.26 -6.02 -7.62
N LEU A 10 10.67 -5.55 -8.80
CA LEU A 10 10.41 -4.19 -9.26
C LEU A 10 8.91 -3.94 -9.49
N GLN A 11 8.20 -4.89 -10.09
CA GLN A 11 6.74 -4.80 -10.28
C GLN A 11 6.00 -4.75 -8.94
N LEU A 12 6.42 -5.56 -7.97
CA LEU A 12 5.85 -5.56 -6.62
C LEU A 12 6.16 -4.25 -5.89
N GLN A 13 7.37 -3.71 -6.03
CA GLN A 13 7.74 -2.39 -5.50
C GLN A 13 6.84 -1.29 -6.10
N ALA A 14 6.71 -1.25 -7.43
CA ALA A 14 5.85 -0.26 -8.09
C ALA A 14 4.38 -0.39 -7.67
N ALA A 15 3.86 -1.62 -7.53
CA ALA A 15 2.51 -1.85 -7.05
C ALA A 15 2.30 -1.41 -5.60
N LYS A 16 3.30 -1.61 -4.73
CA LYS A 16 3.29 -1.11 -3.35
C LYS A 16 3.25 0.41 -3.32
N GLU A 17 4.10 1.08 -4.07
CA GLU A 17 4.17 2.55 -4.12
C GLU A 17 2.87 3.15 -4.70
N PHE A 18 2.33 2.56 -5.77
CA PHE A 18 1.03 2.94 -6.31
C PHE A 18 -0.06 2.82 -5.24
N ARG A 19 -0.06 1.73 -4.48
CA ARG A 19 -1.05 1.50 -3.43
C ARG A 19 -0.90 2.48 -2.26
N VAL A 20 0.31 2.83 -1.86
CA VAL A 20 0.58 3.86 -0.84
C VAL A 20 -0.01 5.20 -1.27
N GLN A 21 0.28 5.65 -2.49
CA GLN A 21 -0.25 6.91 -3.02
C GLN A 21 -1.79 6.89 -3.12
N PHE A 22 -2.36 5.77 -3.55
CA PHE A 22 -3.81 5.58 -3.61
C PHE A 22 -4.44 5.74 -2.21
N LEU A 23 -3.89 5.12 -1.18
CA LEU A 23 -4.43 5.23 0.19
C LEU A 23 -4.33 6.64 0.74
N MET A 24 -3.21 7.32 0.51
CA MET A 24 -3.04 8.71 0.94
C MET A 24 -4.10 9.63 0.29
N LYS A 25 -4.35 9.48 -1.02
CA LYS A 25 -5.34 10.29 -1.74
C LYS A 25 -6.78 9.97 -1.31
N GLU A 26 -7.13 8.70 -1.23
CA GLU A 26 -8.51 8.27 -0.96
C GLU A 26 -8.92 8.44 0.51
N THR A 27 -7.96 8.33 1.42
CA THR A 27 -8.25 8.30 2.86
C THR A 27 -7.60 9.43 3.63
N GLY A 28 -6.63 10.14 3.09
CA GLY A 28 -5.96 11.25 3.78
C GLY A 28 -5.06 10.82 4.94
N ILE A 29 -4.70 9.53 5.05
CA ILE A 29 -3.70 9.05 6.00
C ILE A 29 -2.28 9.45 5.57
N THR A 30 -1.31 9.39 6.48
CA THR A 30 0.08 9.71 6.16
C THR A 30 0.74 8.60 5.35
N GLU A 31 1.82 8.94 4.62
CA GLU A 31 2.60 7.97 3.85
C GLU A 31 3.11 6.81 4.73
N ALA A 32 3.61 7.12 5.93
CA ALA A 32 4.06 6.12 6.89
C ALA A 32 2.95 5.11 7.22
N GLN A 33 1.75 5.62 7.56
CA GLN A 33 0.58 4.77 7.86
C GLN A 33 0.18 3.92 6.64
N ALA A 34 0.21 4.50 5.43
CA ALA A 34 -0.13 3.78 4.21
C ALA A 34 0.90 2.68 3.89
N ARG A 35 2.20 2.94 4.07
CA ARG A 35 3.27 1.97 3.84
C ARG A 35 3.24 0.85 4.88
N GLU A 36 2.94 1.16 6.13
CA GLU A 36 2.70 0.16 7.18
C GLU A 36 1.52 -0.75 6.84
N LEU A 37 0.37 -0.19 6.42
CA LEU A 37 -0.79 -0.97 5.99
C LEU A 37 -0.47 -1.88 4.79
N VAL A 38 0.22 -1.36 3.78
CA VAL A 38 0.65 -2.15 2.61
C VAL A 38 1.65 -3.25 2.99
N GLY A 39 2.53 -2.98 3.96
CA GLY A 39 3.47 -3.96 4.50
C GLY A 39 2.77 -5.09 5.27
N MET A 40 1.73 -4.76 6.05
CA MET A 40 1.01 -5.73 6.88
C MET A 40 -0.05 -6.53 6.11
N ILE A 41 -0.80 -5.88 5.22
CA ILE A 41 -1.98 -6.46 4.55
C ILE A 41 -1.63 -6.93 3.13
N GLY A 42 -0.59 -6.36 2.53
CA GLY A 42 -0.23 -6.56 1.13
C GLY A 42 -0.88 -5.54 0.21
N LEU A 43 -1.38 -5.98 -0.94
CA LEU A 43 -1.85 -5.09 -2.00
C LEU A 43 -3.37 -5.09 -2.19
N ASP A 44 -4.15 -5.68 -1.29
CA ASP A 44 -5.62 -5.74 -1.42
C ASP A 44 -6.30 -4.39 -1.16
N ALA A 45 -7.03 -3.86 -2.16
CA ALA A 45 -7.61 -2.53 -2.11
C ALA A 45 -8.62 -2.35 -0.97
N SER A 46 -9.55 -3.30 -0.86
CA SER A 46 -10.70 -3.21 0.02
C SER A 46 -10.28 -3.28 1.47
N SER A 47 -9.36 -4.19 1.80
CA SER A 47 -8.80 -4.34 3.13
C SER A 47 -8.02 -3.09 3.55
N LEU A 48 -7.17 -2.57 2.66
CA LEU A 48 -6.38 -1.38 2.93
C LEU A 48 -7.26 -0.13 3.13
N LEU A 49 -8.29 0.06 2.29
CA LEU A 49 -9.20 1.20 2.42
C LEU A 49 -9.99 1.15 3.72
N ARG A 50 -10.44 -0.04 4.14
CA ARG A 50 -11.14 -0.23 5.41
C ARG A 50 -10.26 0.19 6.58
N GLU A 51 -9.04 -0.35 6.66
CA GLU A 51 -8.12 -0.05 7.75
C GLU A 51 -7.66 1.42 7.74
N ALA A 52 -7.37 1.98 6.56
CA ALA A 52 -7.02 3.38 6.41
C ALA A 52 -8.13 4.33 6.88
N ARG A 53 -9.40 4.02 6.58
CA ARG A 53 -10.56 4.80 7.08
C ARG A 53 -10.72 4.68 8.60
N LEU A 54 -10.45 3.50 9.17
CA LEU A 54 -10.48 3.30 10.62
C LEU A 54 -9.36 4.09 11.32
N LEU A 55 -8.16 4.11 10.74
CA LEU A 55 -7.03 4.91 11.24
C LEU A 55 -7.35 6.40 11.22
N ARG A 56 -7.96 6.93 10.15
CA ARG A 56 -8.36 8.35 10.11
C ARG A 56 -9.38 8.69 11.20
N LYS A 57 -10.35 7.82 11.46
CA LYS A 57 -11.37 8.05 12.50
C LYS A 57 -10.82 8.02 13.93
N LYS A 58 -9.63 7.44 14.15
CA LYS A 58 -8.97 7.38 15.46
C LYS A 58 -8.06 8.58 15.75
N LYS A 59 -7.82 9.45 14.76
CA LYS A 59 -7.18 10.76 14.95
C LYS A 59 -8.24 11.82 15.21
#